data_AF-A0A4P7NT28-F1
#
_entry.id   AF-A0A4P7NT28-F1
#
_cell.length_a   1.000
_cell.length_b   1.000
_cell.length_c   1.000
_cell.angle_alpha   90.00
_cell.angle_beta   90.00
_cell.angle_gamma   90.00
#
_symmetry.space_group_name_H-M   'P 1'
#
loop_
_entity.id
_entity.type
_entity.pdbx_description
1 polymer ?
#
loop_
_entity_poly.entity_id
_entity_poly.type
_entity_poly.pdbx_seq_one_letter_code
_entity_poly.pdbx_strand_id
1 'polypeptide(L)' 'MHSKSALVTILLVAMQAIGIAATEVTILKKGERIAWVNVEPGSSKSVNIRGKYFTVSVSDSGEKSISGSKYTVE' A
#
# COMPACT_ATOMS: atom_id res chain seq x y z
N MET A 1 21.64 -18.92 -18.00
CA MET A 1 20.93 -17.80 -17.36
C MET A 1 19.44 -17.95 -17.65
N HIS A 2 18.66 -18.54 -16.75
CA HIS A 2 17.20 -18.66 -16.91
C HIS A 2 16.54 -17.53 -16.12
N SER A 3 16.05 -16.51 -16.82
CA SER A 3 15.22 -15.46 -16.23
C SER A 3 13.86 -16.07 -15.88
N LYS A 4 13.67 -16.36 -14.59
CA LYS A 4 12.36 -16.79 -14.07
C LYS A 4 11.48 -15.54 -13.98
N SER A 5 10.68 -15.30 -15.03
CA SER A 5 9.55 -14.37 -14.97
C SER A 5 8.55 -14.88 -13.94
N ALA A 6 8.68 -14.41 -12.70
CA ALA A 6 7.74 -14.72 -11.63
C ALA A 6 6.43 -13.98 -11.90
N LEU A 7 5.42 -14.72 -12.35
CA LEU A 7 4.04 -14.26 -12.41
C LEU A 7 3.59 -13.98 -10.97
N VAL A 8 3.44 -12.71 -10.59
CA VAL A 8 3.00 -12.32 -9.25
C VAL A 8 1.48 -12.31 -9.22
N THR A 9 0.88 -13.38 -8.71
CA THR A 9 -0.56 -13.43 -8.41
C THR A 9 -0.81 -12.58 -7.16
N ILE A 10 -1.36 -11.38 -7.34
CA ILE A 10 -1.78 -10.50 -6.24
C ILE A 10 -3.20 -10.90 -5.85
N LEU A 11 -3.36 -11.51 -4.67
CA LEU A 11 -4.67 -11.77 -4.08
C LEU A 11 -5.26 -10.43 -3.61
N LEU A 12 -6.21 -9.88 -4.37
CA LEU A 12 -6.97 -8.68 -4.01
C LEU A 12 -7.99 -9.04 -2.93
N VAL A 13 -7.74 -8.65 -1.67
CA VAL A 13 -8.78 -8.61 -0.63
C VAL A 13 -9.35 -7.19 -0.61
N ALA A 14 -10.35 -6.93 -1.46
CA ALA A 14 -11.16 -5.74 -1.40
C ALA A 14 -12.34 -5.98 -0.45
N MET A 15 -12.12 -5.82 0.86
CA MET A 15 -13.24 -5.59 1.79
C MET A 15 -13.66 -4.12 1.65
N GLN A 16 -14.76 -3.89 0.95
CA GLN A 16 -15.44 -2.59 0.93
C GLN A 16 -16.20 -2.43 2.24
N ALA A 17 -15.75 -1.51 3.10
CA ALA A 17 -16.54 -1.03 4.22
C ALA A 17 -17.25 0.26 3.80
N ILE A 18 -18.56 0.28 4.04
CA ILE A 18 -19.49 1.37 3.75
C ILE A 18 -19.33 2.42 4.86
N GLY A 19 -18.96 3.66 4.52
CA GLY A 19 -19.14 4.80 5.45
C GLY A 19 -18.16 5.97 5.35
N ILE A 20 -16.94 5.78 4.86
CA ILE A 20 -15.93 6.85 4.77
C ILE A 20 -15.18 6.69 3.45
N ALA A 21 -15.03 7.77 2.67
CA ALA A 21 -14.28 7.71 1.42
C ALA A 21 -12.82 7.34 1.71
N ALA A 22 -12.43 6.09 1.45
CA ALA A 22 -11.07 5.64 1.65
C ALA A 22 -10.12 6.42 0.72
N THR A 23 -8.95 6.79 1.23
CA THR A 23 -7.92 7.50 0.48
C THR A 23 -7.03 6.49 -0.23
N GLU A 24 -6.85 6.64 -1.55
CA GLU A 24 -5.85 5.88 -2.29
C GLU A 24 -4.45 6.38 -1.91
N VAL A 25 -3.63 5.46 -1.40
CA VAL A 25 -2.22 5.69 -1.11
C VAL A 25 -1.40 4.93 -2.13
N THR A 26 -0.65 5.67 -2.96
CA THR A 26 0.24 5.06 -3.94
C THR A 26 1.58 4.74 -3.27
N ILE A 27 2.08 3.52 -3.42
CA ILE A 27 3.35 3.09 -2.84
C ILE A 27 4.42 3.07 -3.91
N LEU A 28 5.50 3.82 -3.66
CA LEU A 28 6.61 3.97 -4.58
C LEU A 28 7.85 3.25 -4.07
N LYS A 29 8.68 2.78 -5.02
CA LYS A 29 10.04 2.32 -4.77
C LYS A 29 10.99 3.07 -5.68
N LYS A 30 11.85 3.92 -5.12
CA LYS A 30 12.76 4.79 -5.89
C LYS A 30 12.02 5.66 -6.93
N GLY A 31 10.85 6.18 -6.57
CA GLY A 31 10.03 7.01 -7.45
C GLY A 31 9.10 6.25 -8.41
N GLU A 32 9.17 4.92 -8.47
CA GLU A 32 8.31 4.12 -9.36
C GLU A 32 7.13 3.49 -8.59
N ARG A 33 5.91 3.62 -9.11
CA ARG A 33 4.69 3.00 -8.55
C ARG A 33 4.79 1.48 -8.62
N ILE A 34 4.72 0.84 -7.46
CA ILE A 34 4.74 -0.63 -7.35
C ILE A 34 3.41 -1.22 -6.88
N ALA A 35 2.61 -0.44 -6.17
CA ALA A 35 1.32 -0.84 -5.61
C ALA A 35 0.50 0.39 -5.20
N TRP A 36 -0.75 0.18 -4.86
CA TRP A 36 -1.62 1.18 -4.25
C TRP A 36 -2.56 0.48 -3.28
N VAL A 37 -2.98 1.19 -2.24
CA VAL A 37 -3.87 0.66 -1.20
C VAL A 37 -4.86 1.73 -0.74
N ASN A 38 -6.08 1.32 -0.46
CA ASN A 38 -7.08 2.20 0.12
C ASN A 38 -7.07 2.10 1.64
N VAL A 39 -6.92 3.25 2.29
CA VAL A 39 -6.89 3.41 3.75
C VAL A 39 -7.82 4.55 4.14
N GLU A 40 -8.66 4.34 5.15
CA GLU A 40 -9.55 5.38 5.65
C GLU A 40 -8.73 6.47 6.37
N PRO A 41 -9.10 7.75 6.24
CA PRO A 41 -8.52 8.82 7.06
C PRO A 41 -8.64 8.48 8.57
N GLY A 42 -7.60 8.82 9.33
CA GLY A 42 -7.50 8.49 10.76
C GLY A 42 -7.14 7.03 11.05
N SER A 43 -6.89 6.22 10.01
CA SER A 43 -6.67 4.77 10.15
C SER A 43 -5.34 4.29 9.57
N SER A 44 -4.99 3.05 9.92
CA SER A 44 -3.78 2.37 9.46
C SER A 44 -4.10 0.97 8.95
N LYS A 45 -3.36 0.51 7.94
CA LYS A 45 -3.53 -0.79 7.31
C LYS A 45 -2.18 -1.48 7.14
N SER A 46 -2.11 -2.75 7.55
CA SER A 46 -0.94 -3.59 7.29
C SER A 46 -1.02 -4.18 5.88
N VAL A 47 0.05 -4.06 5.12
CA VAL A 47 0.15 -4.47 3.71
C VAL A 47 1.39 -5.32 3.51
N ASN A 48 1.24 -6.45 2.82
CA ASN A 48 2.38 -7.30 2.46
C ASN A 48 2.95 -6.86 1.12
N ILE A 49 4.19 -6.37 1.12
CA ILE A 49 4.89 -5.95 -0.09
C ILE A 49 6.13 -6.82 -0.26
N ARG A 50 6.02 -7.79 -1.19
CA ARG A 50 7.10 -8.73 -1.55
C ARG A 50 7.62 -9.53 -0.33
N GLY A 51 6.69 -10.05 0.47
CA GLY A 51 7.00 -10.93 1.61
C GLY A 51 7.38 -10.20 2.90
N LYS A 52 7.27 -8.86 2.94
CA LYS A 52 7.46 -8.06 4.15
C LYS A 52 6.22 -7.23 4.41
N TYR A 53 5.80 -7.17 5.68
CA TYR A 53 4.67 -6.35 6.10
C TYR A 53 5.12 -4.93 6.38
N PHE A 54 4.32 -3.98 5.92
CA PHE A 54 4.47 -2.55 6.17
C PHE A 54 3.13 -2.01 6.64
N THR A 55 3.15 -1.02 7.52
CA THR A 55 1.96 -0.29 7.92
C THR A 55 1.86 0.96 7.06
N VAL A 56 0.73 1.12 6.37
CA VAL A 56 0.37 2.34 5.64
C VAL A 56 -0.71 3.05 6.43
N SER A 57 -0.52 4.34 6.68
CA SER A 57 -1.41 5.15 7.51
C SER A 57 -1.85 6.39 6.76
N VAL A 58 -3.09 6.81 7.00
CA VAL A 58 -3.62 8.09 6.53
C VAL A 58 -4.13 8.82 7.77
N SER A 59 -3.60 10.01 8.06
CA SER A 59 -4.08 10.83 9.17
C SER A 59 -5.49 11.36 8.90
N ASP A 60 -6.14 11.93 9.91
CA ASP A 60 -7.45 12.60 9.73
C ASP A 60 -7.37 13.79 8.74
N SER A 61 -6.19 14.42 8.61
CA SER A 61 -5.92 15.49 7.65
C SER A 61 -5.59 14.99 6.23
N GLY A 62 -5.53 13.67 6.02
CA GLY A 62 -5.20 13.06 4.74
C GLY A 62 -3.69 12.90 4.46
N GLU A 63 -2.84 13.16 5.45
CA GLU A 63 -1.39 12.92 5.34
C GLU A 63 -1.11 11.43 5.30
N LYS A 64 -0.33 11.00 4.31
CA LYS A 64 -0.07 9.59 4.04
C LYS A 64 1.33 9.23 4.50
N SER A 65 1.46 8.07 5.14
CA SER A 65 2.76 7.56 5.56
C SER A 65 2.86 6.04 5.40
N ILE A 66 4.10 5.55 5.34
CA ILE A 66 4.42 4.13 5.34
C ILE A 66 5.56 3.86 6.33
N SER A 67 5.47 2.78 7.08
CA SER A 67 6.50 2.38 8.04
C SER A 67 7.82 2.02 7.33
N GLY A 68 8.95 2.36 7.93
CA GLY A 68 10.29 2.05 7.40
C GLY A 68 10.73 3.01 6.29
N SER A 69 11.91 2.77 5.72
CA SER A 69 12.55 3.68 4.76
C SER A 69 12.70 3.12 3.34
N LYS A 70 12.18 1.90 3.10
CA LYS A 70 12.37 1.19 1.82
C LYS A 70 11.45 1.70 0.70
N TYR A 71 10.30 2.23 1.08
CA TYR A 71 9.24 2.69 0.19
C TYR A 71 8.81 4.08 0.61
N THR A 72 8.24 4.84 -0.32
CA THR A 72 7.61 6.15 -0.07
C THR A 72 6.14 6.09 -0.51
N VAL A 73 5.35 7.09 -0.13
CA VAL A 73 3.93 7.17 -0.50
C VAL A 73 3.56 8.51 -1.13
N GLU A 74 2.53 8.48 -1.98
CA GLU A 74 1.86 9.66 -2.56
C GLU A 74 0.38 9.70 -2.21
#